data_AF-A0AAV9C6F9-F1
#
_entry.id   AF-A0AAV9C6F9-F1
#
_cell.length_a   1.000
_cell.length_b   1.000
_cell.length_c   1.000
_cell.angle_alpha   90.00
_cell.angle_beta   90.00
_cell.angle_gamma   90.00
#
_symmetry.space_group_name_H-M   'P 1'
#
loop_
_entity.id
_entity.type
_entity.pdbx_description
1 polymer ?
#
loop_
_entity_poly.entity_id
_entity_poly.type
_entity_poly.pdbx_seq_one_letter_code
_entity_poly.pdbx_strand_id
1 'polypeptide(L)'
;MAERLVRPFTEQELERAVKSLSSNKAPGPDGYPGEFYKRFWPHLKRDLFQAVQYFYWNAKMPISWGSTHVALIPKIKNPRSLKEYRPISICDTKYKILSKMLVSRLKEVLSHIIGREQGAFIPGRSIHAHLLLVQDMMHSLRQRSGRHALMAVKVDLASAYDSEEWEALFHTLLCFDKFKELDFCMDISSWEYLNRKTPIDSFCVDHAPPTSTDGDSNVY
;
A
#
# COMPACT_ATOMS: atom_id res chain seq x y z
N MET A 1 -1.97 -13.10 -21.59
CA MET A 1 -2.09 -11.90 -20.71
C MET A 1 -1.94 -12.26 -19.24
N ALA A 2 -2.65 -13.29 -18.75
CA ALA A 2 -2.45 -13.86 -17.41
C ALA A 2 -1.04 -14.44 -17.20
N GLU A 3 -0.50 -15.12 -18.23
CA GLU A 3 0.89 -15.63 -18.26
C GLU A 3 1.97 -14.60 -17.89
N ARG A 4 1.73 -13.31 -18.15
CA ARG A 4 2.67 -12.23 -17.84
C ARG A 4 2.75 -11.91 -16.34
N LEU A 5 1.69 -12.24 -15.59
CA LEU A 5 1.67 -12.08 -14.13
C LEU A 5 2.58 -13.12 -13.46
N VAL A 6 2.62 -14.34 -14.01
CA VAL A 6 3.26 -15.51 -13.40
C VAL A 6 4.68 -15.77 -13.87
N ARG A 7 5.16 -15.14 -14.96
CA ARG A 7 6.55 -15.32 -15.45
C ARG A 7 7.60 -14.77 -14.47
N PRO A 8 8.87 -15.21 -14.53
CA PRO A 8 9.95 -14.63 -13.73
C PRO A 8 10.09 -13.11 -13.94
N PHE A 9 10.52 -12.39 -12.91
CA PHE A 9 10.83 -10.95 -13.05
C PHE A 9 12.02 -10.72 -13.97
N THR A 10 12.00 -9.60 -14.68
CA THR A 10 13.09 -9.18 -15.57
C THR A 10 13.88 -8.02 -14.97
N GLU A 11 15.16 -7.89 -15.31
CA GLU A 11 15.97 -6.74 -14.88
C GLU A 11 15.36 -5.41 -15.34
N GLN A 12 14.71 -5.41 -16.50
CA GLN A 12 14.03 -4.24 -17.06
C GLN A 12 12.82 -3.81 -16.23
N GLU A 13 12.06 -4.76 -15.67
CA GLU A 13 10.99 -4.47 -14.72
C GLU A 13 11.54 -3.87 -13.43
N LEU A 14 12.65 -4.42 -12.92
CA LEU A 14 13.32 -3.90 -11.73
C LEU A 14 13.86 -2.48 -11.95
N GLU A 15 14.54 -2.23 -13.07
CA GLU A 15 15.08 -0.92 -13.41
C GLU A 15 13.95 0.12 -13.54
N ARG A 16 12.84 -0.24 -14.20
CA ARG A 16 11.65 0.63 -14.28
C ARG A 16 11.07 0.91 -12.89
N ALA A 17 11.03 -0.07 -12.00
CA ALA A 17 10.55 0.11 -10.63
C ALA A 17 11.45 1.09 -9.85
N VAL A 18 12.77 0.94 -9.93
CA VAL A 18 13.74 1.83 -9.26
C VAL A 18 13.67 3.26 -9.82
N LYS A 19 13.67 3.44 -11.15
CA LYS A 19 13.59 4.76 -11.78
C LYS A 19 12.31 5.52 -11.41
N SER A 20 11.23 4.77 -11.20
CA SER A 20 9.91 5.33 -10.87
C SER A 20 9.65 5.49 -9.36
N LEU A 21 10.65 5.28 -8.51
CA LEU A 21 10.59 5.69 -7.10
C LEU A 21 10.41 7.20 -7.00
N SER A 22 9.63 7.66 -6.03
CA SER A 22 9.49 9.10 -5.77
C SER A 22 10.72 9.63 -5.06
N SER A 23 11.05 10.88 -5.34
CA SER A 23 12.12 11.60 -4.65
C SER A 23 11.59 12.37 -3.44
N ASN A 24 12.48 12.70 -2.49
CA ASN A 24 12.23 13.36 -1.22
C ASN A 24 11.19 12.63 -0.36
N LYS A 25 11.33 11.30 -0.27
CA LYS A 25 10.52 10.46 0.63
C LYS A 25 11.36 9.98 1.80
N ALA A 26 10.72 9.89 2.97
CA ALA A 26 11.34 9.29 4.14
C ALA A 26 11.78 7.84 3.83
N PRO A 27 13.00 7.45 4.24
CA PRO A 27 13.45 6.08 4.14
C PRO A 27 12.68 5.19 5.12
N GLY A 28 12.76 3.87 4.91
CA GLY A 28 12.33 2.91 5.91
C GLY A 28 13.35 2.77 7.05
N PRO A 29 13.17 1.77 7.91
CA PRO A 29 14.13 1.44 8.97
C PRO A 29 15.58 1.27 8.52
N ASP A 30 15.81 0.86 7.27
CA ASP A 30 17.15 0.74 6.70
C ASP A 30 17.87 2.07 6.43
N GLY A 31 17.16 3.20 6.49
CA GLY A 31 17.73 4.52 6.24
C GLY A 31 18.03 4.84 4.77
N TYR A 32 17.73 3.94 3.82
CA TYR A 32 18.05 4.13 2.40
C TYR A 32 16.84 4.64 1.59
N PRO A 33 16.82 5.92 1.17
CA PRO A 33 15.72 6.50 0.41
C PRO A 33 15.78 6.11 -1.08
N GLY A 34 14.74 6.43 -1.85
CA GLY A 34 14.67 6.08 -3.28
C GLY A 34 15.83 6.63 -4.12
N GLU A 35 16.36 7.80 -3.77
CA GLU A 35 17.52 8.43 -4.41
C GLU A 35 18.77 7.59 -4.30
N PHE A 36 18.98 6.92 -3.17
CA PHE A 36 20.12 6.04 -2.97
C PHE A 36 20.12 4.94 -4.03
N TYR A 37 18.98 4.28 -4.21
CA TYR A 37 18.84 3.21 -5.22
C TYR A 37 19.01 3.72 -6.65
N LYS A 38 18.51 4.92 -6.96
CA LYS A 38 18.72 5.55 -8.27
C LYS A 38 20.18 5.91 -8.52
N ARG A 39 20.87 6.48 -7.51
CA ARG A 39 22.25 6.97 -7.62
C ARG A 39 23.25 5.83 -7.69
N PHE A 40 23.07 4.79 -6.88
CA PHE A 40 24.00 3.64 -6.79
C PHE A 40 23.54 2.43 -7.62
N TRP A 41 22.56 2.62 -8.52
CA TRP A 41 21.99 1.56 -9.35
C TRP A 41 23.01 0.62 -10.02
N PRO A 42 24.12 1.10 -10.62
CA PRO A 42 25.11 0.21 -11.25
C PRO A 42 25.72 -0.82 -10.29
N HIS A 43 25.83 -0.47 -9.01
CA HIS A 43 26.41 -1.31 -7.97
C HIS A 43 25.36 -2.23 -7.32
N LEU A 44 24.13 -1.75 -7.18
CA LEU A 44 23.06 -2.46 -6.47
C LEU A 44 22.25 -3.41 -7.36
N LYS A 45 22.24 -3.20 -8.69
CA LYS A 45 21.34 -3.92 -9.61
C LYS A 45 21.44 -5.44 -9.48
N ARG A 46 22.64 -5.98 -9.34
CA ARG A 46 22.90 -7.42 -9.34
C ARG A 46 22.29 -8.06 -8.11
N ASP A 47 22.61 -7.52 -6.93
CA ASP A 47 22.21 -8.10 -5.66
C ASP A 47 20.70 -7.91 -5.43
N LEU A 48 20.14 -6.76 -5.83
CA LEU A 48 18.68 -6.55 -5.81
C LEU A 48 17.95 -7.50 -6.74
N PHE A 49 18.47 -7.74 -7.95
CA PHE A 49 17.83 -8.65 -8.88
C PHE A 49 17.88 -10.10 -8.39
N GLN A 50 19.00 -10.53 -7.80
CA GLN A 50 19.11 -11.83 -7.16
C GLN A 50 18.09 -12.01 -6.04
N ALA A 51 17.91 -10.99 -5.18
CA ALA A 51 16.88 -11.03 -4.13
C ALA A 51 15.46 -11.13 -4.69
N VAL A 52 15.15 -10.41 -5.78
CA VAL A 52 13.85 -10.49 -6.46
C VAL A 52 13.62 -11.87 -7.10
N GLN A 53 14.64 -12.46 -7.73
CA GLN A 53 14.56 -13.83 -8.26
C GLN A 53 14.36 -14.85 -7.15
N TYR A 54 15.07 -14.69 -6.03
CA TYR A 54 14.89 -15.55 -4.86
C TYR A 54 13.45 -15.48 -4.35
N PHE A 55 12.89 -14.27 -4.21
CA PHE A 55 11.49 -14.08 -3.84
C PHE A 55 10.54 -14.81 -4.79
N TYR A 56 10.75 -14.67 -6.10
CA TYR A 56 9.93 -15.31 -7.12
C TYR A 56 9.93 -16.85 -7.02
N TRP A 57 11.11 -17.47 -6.89
CA TRP A 57 11.21 -18.94 -6.87
C TRP A 57 10.84 -19.59 -5.55
N ASN A 58 10.99 -18.86 -4.44
CA ASN A 58 10.83 -19.43 -3.09
C ASN A 58 9.59 -18.89 -2.36
N ALA A 59 8.82 -17.98 -2.97
CA ALA A 59 7.74 -17.24 -2.34
C ALA A 59 8.14 -16.58 -1.00
N LYS A 60 9.43 -16.30 -0.81
CA LYS A 60 10.01 -15.81 0.46
C LYS A 60 10.74 -14.51 0.24
N MET A 61 10.26 -13.48 0.89
CA MET A 61 10.94 -12.19 0.92
C MET A 61 12.04 -12.20 2.00
N PRO A 62 13.21 -11.58 1.75
CA PRO A 62 14.20 -11.39 2.80
C PRO A 62 13.57 -10.67 4.01
N ILE A 63 13.79 -11.18 5.23
CA ILE A 63 13.19 -10.65 6.46
C ILE A 63 13.49 -9.15 6.62
N SER A 64 14.70 -8.73 6.28
CA SER A 64 15.12 -7.33 6.35
C SER A 64 14.29 -6.38 5.47
N TRP A 65 13.65 -6.87 4.41
CA TRP A 65 12.79 -6.03 3.55
C TRP A 65 11.42 -5.81 4.18
N GLY A 66 10.96 -6.70 5.04
CA GLY A 66 9.66 -6.60 5.72
C GLY A 66 9.64 -5.59 6.87
N SER A 67 10.78 -4.98 7.21
CA SER A 67 10.84 -4.01 8.31
C SER A 67 10.08 -2.73 7.96
N THR A 68 9.29 -2.24 8.91
CA THR A 68 8.51 -1.01 8.78
C THR A 68 8.52 -0.22 10.08
N HIS A 69 8.60 1.10 9.99
CA HIS A 69 8.26 1.99 11.09
C HIS A 69 6.79 2.41 10.99
N VAL A 70 6.12 2.59 12.12
CA VAL A 70 4.77 3.17 12.15
C VAL A 70 4.87 4.60 12.63
N ALA A 71 4.59 5.55 11.75
CA ALA A 71 4.49 6.96 12.11
C ALA A 71 3.02 7.32 12.40
N LEU A 72 2.77 7.98 13.53
CA LEU A 72 1.43 8.44 13.90
C LEU A 72 1.22 9.87 13.43
N ILE A 73 0.35 10.09 12.44
CA ILE A 73 -0.01 11.43 11.97
C ILE A 73 -1.30 11.88 12.65
N PRO A 74 -1.31 13.02 13.36
CA PRO A 74 -2.51 13.52 14.03
C PRO A 74 -3.62 13.88 13.02
N LYS A 75 -4.86 13.44 13.27
CA LYS A 75 -6.06 13.83 12.50
C LYS A 75 -6.58 15.21 12.90
N ILE A 76 -6.37 15.58 14.16
CA ILE A 76 -6.87 16.81 14.79
C ILE A 76 -5.75 17.52 15.56
N LYS A 77 -5.98 18.78 15.93
CA LYS A 77 -5.08 19.51 16.83
C LYS A 77 -5.17 18.92 18.25
N ASN A 78 -4.02 18.64 18.86
CA ASN A 78 -3.90 18.09 20.23
C ASN A 78 -4.65 16.76 20.46
N PRO A 79 -4.30 15.69 19.72
CA PRO A 79 -4.90 14.38 19.92
C PRO A 79 -4.60 13.84 21.34
N ARG A 80 -5.62 13.23 21.96
CA ARG A 80 -5.60 12.63 23.30
C ARG A 80 -5.76 11.11 23.26
N SER A 81 -6.10 10.52 22.11
CA SER A 81 -6.24 9.08 21.95
C SER A 81 -5.63 8.56 20.65
N LEU A 82 -5.26 7.27 20.61
CA LEU A 82 -4.70 6.63 19.40
C LEU A 82 -5.66 6.67 18.19
N LYS A 83 -6.98 6.67 18.42
CA LYS A 83 -7.99 6.74 17.35
C LYS A 83 -7.95 8.07 16.58
N GLU A 84 -7.40 9.12 17.21
CA GLU A 84 -7.23 10.44 16.62
C GLU A 84 -5.94 10.56 15.81
N TYR A 85 -5.15 9.49 15.71
CA TYR A 85 -4.02 9.40 14.79
C TYR A 85 -4.37 8.55 13.57
N ARG A 86 -3.67 8.81 12.47
CA ARG A 86 -3.56 7.92 11.31
C ARG A 86 -2.21 7.22 11.43
N PRO A 87 -2.18 5.90 11.66
CA PRO A 87 -0.94 5.15 11.52
C PRO A 87 -0.53 5.13 10.06
N ILE A 88 0.74 5.39 9.79
CA ILE A 88 1.34 5.25 8.46
C ILE A 88 2.55 4.34 8.57
N SER A 89 2.50 3.24 7.83
CA SER A 89 3.63 2.32 7.69
C SER A 89 4.67 2.89 6.73
N ILE A 90 5.86 3.17 7.25
CA ILE A 90 7.04 3.58 6.51
C ILE A 90 7.90 2.33 6.28
N CYS A 91 7.61 1.64 5.18
CA CYS A 91 8.35 0.44 4.79
C CYS A 91 9.71 0.78 4.16
N ASP A 92 10.62 -0.17 4.22
CA ASP A 92 11.88 -0.15 3.45
C ASP A 92 11.66 0.10 1.96
N THR A 93 12.60 0.83 1.35
CA THR A 93 12.54 1.12 -0.09
C THR A 93 12.61 -0.15 -0.93
N LYS A 94 13.31 -1.19 -0.46
CA LYS A 94 13.41 -2.50 -1.11
C LYS A 94 12.06 -3.19 -1.24
N TYR A 95 11.27 -3.17 -0.16
CA TYR A 95 9.87 -3.62 -0.18
C TYR A 95 9.05 -2.84 -1.21
N LYS A 96 9.16 -1.50 -1.20
CA LYS A 96 8.46 -0.65 -2.16
C LYS A 96 8.82 -0.98 -3.60
N ILE A 97 10.08 -1.30 -3.89
CA ILE A 97 10.53 -1.72 -5.24
C ILE A 97 9.80 -2.99 -5.67
N LEU A 98 9.82 -4.04 -4.84
CA LEU A 98 9.16 -5.31 -5.14
C LEU A 98 7.64 -5.14 -5.31
N SER A 99 6.99 -4.44 -4.38
CA SER A 99 5.56 -4.13 -4.45
C SER A 99 5.21 -3.35 -5.72
N LYS A 100 6.08 -2.44 -6.17
CA LYS A 100 5.88 -1.69 -7.41
C LYS A 100 6.01 -2.56 -8.66
N MET A 101 6.90 -3.56 -8.66
CA MET A 101 6.99 -4.55 -9.73
C MET A 101 5.72 -5.40 -9.82
N LEU A 102 5.22 -5.89 -8.68
CA LEU A 102 3.95 -6.63 -8.59
C LEU A 102 2.77 -5.78 -9.07
N VAL A 103 2.61 -4.57 -8.54
CA VAL A 103 1.54 -3.64 -8.94
C VAL A 103 1.63 -3.29 -10.43
N SER A 104 2.83 -3.15 -10.98
CA SER A 104 2.99 -2.88 -12.42
C SER A 104 2.42 -4.00 -13.29
N ARG A 105 2.59 -5.26 -12.88
CA ARG A 105 1.99 -6.41 -13.58
C ARG A 105 0.49 -6.46 -13.38
N LEU A 106 0.01 -6.28 -12.15
CA LEU A 106 -1.42 -6.27 -11.83
C LEU A 106 -2.18 -5.21 -12.64
N LYS A 107 -1.62 -4.02 -12.80
CA LYS A 107 -2.24 -2.92 -13.56
C LYS A 107 -2.62 -3.29 -14.99
N GLU A 108 -1.92 -4.25 -15.60
CA GLU A 108 -2.22 -4.70 -16.97
C GLU A 108 -3.53 -5.48 -17.05
N VAL A 109 -3.95 -6.12 -15.96
CA VAL A 109 -5.18 -6.90 -15.91
C VAL A 109 -6.32 -6.19 -15.18
N LEU A 110 -6.01 -5.27 -14.26
CA LEU A 110 -7.01 -4.56 -13.45
C LEU A 110 -8.11 -3.89 -14.29
N SER A 111 -7.75 -3.29 -15.43
CA SER A 111 -8.72 -2.59 -16.30
C SER A 111 -9.79 -3.51 -16.91
N HIS A 112 -9.53 -4.81 -16.99
CA HIS A 112 -10.47 -5.81 -17.52
C HIS A 112 -11.37 -6.43 -16.45
N ILE A 113 -11.01 -6.24 -15.18
CA ILE A 113 -11.68 -6.85 -14.03
C ILE A 113 -12.53 -5.81 -13.31
N ILE A 114 -12.02 -4.58 -13.25
CA ILE A 114 -12.66 -3.48 -12.57
C ILE A 114 -13.60 -2.75 -13.54
N GLY A 115 -14.90 -2.78 -13.21
CA GLY A 115 -15.96 -2.10 -13.96
C GLY A 115 -15.69 -0.61 -14.17
N ARG A 116 -16.28 -0.01 -15.21
CA ARG A 116 -16.00 1.39 -15.61
C ARG A 116 -16.30 2.41 -14.52
N GLU A 117 -17.23 2.07 -13.62
CA GLU A 117 -17.70 2.95 -12.55
C GLU A 117 -16.73 3.08 -11.36
N GLN A 118 -15.60 2.36 -11.38
CA GLN A 118 -14.51 2.54 -10.43
C GLN A 118 -13.45 3.49 -11.03
N GLY A 119 -13.36 4.71 -10.54
CA GLY A 119 -12.59 5.78 -11.19
C GLY A 119 -11.32 6.14 -10.45
N ALA A 120 -11.27 5.82 -9.16
CA ALA A 120 -10.08 5.99 -8.35
C ALA A 120 -9.09 4.83 -8.58
N PHE A 121 -7.79 5.14 -8.51
CA PHE A 121 -6.69 4.17 -8.54
C PHE A 121 -6.52 3.34 -9.82
N ILE A 122 -7.30 3.62 -10.89
CA ILE A 122 -7.13 3.01 -12.21
C ILE A 122 -6.47 3.99 -13.18
N PRO A 123 -5.31 3.63 -13.79
CA PRO A 123 -4.68 4.49 -14.80
C PRO A 123 -5.64 4.84 -15.94
N GLY A 124 -5.64 6.10 -16.35
CA GLY A 124 -6.49 6.60 -17.43
C GLY A 124 -7.94 6.91 -17.04
N ARG A 125 -8.34 6.72 -15.78
CA ARG A 125 -9.65 7.15 -15.26
C ARG A 125 -9.50 8.44 -14.46
N SER A 126 -10.47 9.34 -14.61
CA SER A 126 -10.48 10.66 -13.97
C SER A 126 -11.65 10.78 -13.01
N ILE A 127 -11.39 11.33 -11.83
CA ILE A 127 -12.43 11.66 -10.85
C ILE A 127 -13.46 12.66 -11.41
N HIS A 128 -13.07 13.48 -12.38
CA HIS A 128 -13.96 14.44 -13.03
C HIS A 128 -15.10 13.75 -13.80
N ALA A 129 -14.83 12.61 -14.45
CA ALA A 129 -15.87 11.86 -15.16
C ALA A 129 -16.96 11.36 -14.21
N HIS A 130 -16.56 10.96 -13.00
CA HIS A 130 -17.50 10.54 -11.96
C HIS A 130 -18.27 11.71 -11.36
N LEU A 131 -17.64 12.87 -11.23
CA LEU A 131 -18.34 14.07 -10.78
C LEU A 131 -19.49 14.42 -11.74
N LEU A 132 -19.25 14.35 -13.05
CA LEU A 132 -20.28 14.55 -14.07
C LEU A 132 -21.40 13.50 -13.96
N LEU A 133 -21.05 12.22 -13.83
CA LEU A 133 -22.03 11.15 -13.63
C LEU A 133 -22.91 11.40 -12.41
N VAL A 134 -22.32 11.79 -11.27
CA VAL A 134 -23.07 12.13 -10.05
C VAL A 134 -23.96 13.35 -10.27
N GLN A 135 -23.49 14.38 -10.99
CA GLN A 135 -24.32 15.54 -11.31
C GLN A 135 -25.55 15.16 -12.15
N ASP A 136 -25.39 14.31 -13.16
CA ASP A 136 -26.49 13.81 -13.99
C ASP A 136 -27.47 12.94 -13.19
N MET A 137 -26.97 12.09 -12.28
CA MET A 137 -27.79 11.32 -11.35
C MET A 137 -28.61 12.23 -10.43
N MET A 138 -27.97 13.26 -9.85
CA MET A 138 -28.63 14.23 -8.98
C MET A 138 -29.66 15.08 -9.74
N HIS A 139 -29.39 15.42 -11.00
CA HIS A 139 -30.36 16.08 -11.86
C HIS A 139 -31.59 15.19 -12.10
N SER A 140 -31.36 13.93 -12.47
CA SER A 140 -32.43 12.94 -12.71
C SER A 140 -33.30 12.71 -11.46
N LEU A 141 -32.67 12.66 -10.28
CA LEU A 141 -33.35 12.57 -8.98
C LEU A 141 -34.29 13.75 -8.74
N ARG A 142 -33.90 14.97 -9.12
CA ARG A 142 -34.74 16.18 -8.95
C ARG A 142 -35.90 16.23 -9.93
N GLN A 143 -35.74 15.68 -11.13
CA GLN A 143 -36.77 15.74 -12.18
C GLN A 143 -37.87 14.68 -12.00
N ARG A 144 -37.62 13.60 -11.27
CA ARG A 144 -38.58 12.50 -11.11
C ARG A 144 -39.23 12.51 -9.73
N SER A 145 -40.57 12.52 -9.69
CA SER A 145 -41.36 12.55 -8.46
C SER A 145 -42.54 11.58 -8.50
N GLY A 146 -43.27 11.45 -7.39
CA GLY A 146 -44.43 10.56 -7.28
C GLY A 146 -44.05 9.07 -7.42
N ARG A 147 -44.80 8.32 -8.22
CA ARG A 147 -44.57 6.87 -8.43
C ARG A 147 -43.25 6.53 -9.12
N HIS A 148 -42.55 7.50 -9.70
CA HIS A 148 -41.26 7.32 -10.38
C HIS A 148 -40.09 8.00 -9.65
N ALA A 149 -40.29 8.41 -8.40
CA ALA A 149 -39.24 9.01 -7.59
C ALA A 149 -38.02 8.07 -7.49
N LEU A 150 -36.83 8.65 -7.57
CA LEU A 150 -35.57 7.94 -7.42
C LEU A 150 -34.98 8.22 -6.03
N MET A 151 -34.15 7.31 -5.52
CA MET A 151 -33.41 7.48 -4.27
C MET A 151 -31.91 7.29 -4.52
N ALA A 152 -31.08 8.18 -3.97
CA ALA A 152 -29.64 7.98 -3.92
C ALA A 152 -29.25 7.31 -2.61
N VAL A 153 -28.43 6.26 -2.70
CA VAL A 153 -27.85 5.59 -1.54
C VAL A 153 -26.34 5.80 -1.57
N LYS A 154 -25.80 6.36 -0.48
CA LYS A 154 -24.36 6.52 -0.28
C LYS A 154 -23.92 5.51 0.79
N VAL A 155 -23.01 4.62 0.42
CA VAL A 155 -22.37 3.65 1.32
C VAL A 155 -20.91 4.05 1.48
N ASP A 156 -20.41 4.04 2.72
CA ASP A 156 -19.01 4.30 3.04
C ASP A 156 -18.50 3.17 3.94
N LEU A 157 -17.30 2.66 3.66
CA LEU A 157 -16.70 1.56 4.41
C LEU A 157 -15.80 2.11 5.50
N ALA A 158 -16.10 1.76 6.75
CA ALA A 158 -15.23 2.13 7.87
C ALA A 158 -13.90 1.38 7.77
N SER A 159 -12.79 2.13 7.78
CA SER A 159 -11.42 1.58 7.87
C SER A 159 -11.16 0.38 6.96
N ALA A 160 -11.47 0.50 5.66
CA ALA A 160 -11.34 -0.60 4.69
C ALA A 160 -10.00 -1.35 4.79
N TYR A 161 -8.87 -0.64 4.83
CA TYR A 161 -7.55 -1.27 4.95
C TYR A 161 -7.26 -1.96 6.29
N ASP A 162 -7.93 -1.56 7.37
CA ASP A 162 -7.75 -2.16 8.70
C ASP A 162 -8.76 -3.30 8.95
N SER A 163 -9.83 -3.36 8.16
CA SER A 163 -11.00 -4.24 8.37
C SER A 163 -11.14 -5.32 7.29
N GLU A 164 -10.26 -5.33 6.30
CA GLU A 164 -10.26 -6.33 5.22
C GLU A 164 -9.73 -7.69 5.69
N GLU A 165 -10.51 -8.74 5.42
CA GLU A 165 -10.11 -10.12 5.61
C GLU A 165 -9.32 -10.60 4.39
N TRP A 166 -8.08 -11.01 4.61
CA TRP A 166 -7.18 -11.46 3.54
C TRP A 166 -7.76 -12.64 2.75
N GLU A 167 -8.38 -13.60 3.44
CA GLU A 167 -9.00 -14.77 2.80
C GLU A 167 -10.08 -14.36 1.79
N ALA A 168 -10.94 -13.39 2.16
CA ALA A 168 -11.95 -12.85 1.26
C ALA A 168 -11.34 -12.15 0.05
N LEU A 169 -10.25 -11.40 0.23
CA LEU A 169 -9.51 -10.77 -0.86
C LEU A 169 -8.94 -11.82 -1.83
N PHE A 170 -8.26 -12.84 -1.31
CA PHE A 170 -7.68 -13.92 -2.11
C PHE A 170 -8.75 -14.72 -2.85
N HIS A 171 -9.83 -15.09 -2.17
CA HIS A 171 -10.96 -15.77 -2.79
C HIS A 171 -11.55 -14.93 -3.95
N THR A 172 -11.74 -13.64 -3.72
CA THR A 172 -12.23 -12.71 -4.77
C THR A 172 -11.28 -12.66 -5.96
N LEU A 173 -9.96 -12.63 -5.74
CA LEU A 173 -8.98 -12.67 -6.82
C LEU A 173 -9.07 -13.98 -7.60
N LEU A 174 -9.13 -15.13 -6.92
CA LEU A 174 -9.22 -16.45 -7.56
C LEU A 174 -10.51 -16.67 -8.36
N CYS A 175 -11.60 -15.96 -8.02
CA CYS A 175 -12.82 -15.97 -8.84
C CYS A 175 -12.61 -15.41 -10.25
N PHE A 176 -11.59 -14.58 -10.47
CA PHE A 176 -11.26 -14.10 -11.81
C PHE A 176 -10.35 -15.10 -12.53
N ASP A 177 -10.78 -15.61 -13.68
CA ASP A 177 -10.05 -16.64 -14.44
C ASP A 177 -8.57 -16.30 -14.70
N LYS A 178 -8.25 -15.01 -14.81
CA LYS A 178 -6.89 -14.50 -15.04
C LYS A 178 -5.95 -14.60 -13.83
N PHE A 179 -6.48 -14.91 -12.65
CA PHE A 179 -5.78 -15.01 -11.37
C PHE A 179 -5.68 -16.44 -10.85
N LYS A 180 -6.36 -17.41 -11.48
CA LYS A 180 -6.27 -18.83 -11.11
C LYS A 180 -4.85 -19.40 -11.30
N GLU A 181 -4.07 -18.84 -12.22
CA GLU A 181 -2.66 -19.21 -12.43
C GLU A 181 -1.71 -18.55 -11.40
N LEU A 182 -2.17 -17.56 -10.63
CA LEU A 182 -1.34 -16.83 -9.66
C LEU A 182 -1.16 -17.56 -8.32
N ASP A 183 -1.79 -18.72 -8.15
CA ASP A 183 -1.66 -19.62 -7.00
C ASP A 183 -0.17 -19.96 -6.71
N PHE A 184 0.68 -19.91 -7.75
CA PHE A 184 2.11 -20.19 -7.65
C PHE A 184 2.95 -19.10 -6.94
N CYS A 185 2.57 -17.82 -7.02
CA CYS A 185 3.41 -16.71 -6.53
C CYS A 185 2.97 -16.16 -5.18
N MET A 186 1.77 -16.54 -4.74
CA MET A 186 1.13 -16.13 -3.50
C MET A 186 0.79 -17.40 -2.73
N ASP A 187 1.79 -18.20 -2.40
CA ASP A 187 1.59 -19.30 -1.46
C ASP A 187 1.03 -18.70 -0.16
N ILE A 188 -0.28 -18.87 0.04
CA ILE A 188 -1.05 -18.34 1.17
C ILE A 188 -0.41 -18.79 2.49
N SER A 189 0.24 -19.96 2.50
CA SER A 189 0.96 -20.49 3.67
C SER A 189 2.28 -19.75 3.97
N SER A 190 2.96 -19.22 2.95
CA SER A 190 4.12 -18.33 3.11
C SER A 190 3.72 -16.92 3.54
N TRP A 191 2.48 -16.50 3.27
CA TRP A 191 1.92 -15.22 3.71
C TRP A 191 1.43 -15.27 5.17
N GLU A 192 0.83 -16.39 5.61
CA GLU A 192 0.60 -16.67 7.03
C GLU A 192 1.89 -16.61 7.85
N TYR A 193 3.03 -17.00 7.27
CA TYR A 193 4.35 -16.92 7.90
C TYR A 193 4.86 -15.47 8.05
N LEU A 194 4.55 -14.57 7.10
CA LEU A 194 4.86 -13.13 7.22
C LEU A 194 3.97 -12.42 8.26
N ASN A 195 2.75 -12.91 8.48
CA ASN A 195 1.82 -12.35 9.47
C ASN A 195 1.96 -12.96 10.88
N ARG A 196 2.52 -14.16 11.03
CA ARG A 196 2.84 -14.72 12.33
C ARG A 196 4.21 -14.22 12.83
N LYS A 197 4.13 -13.14 13.62
CA LYS A 197 5.11 -12.63 14.61
C LYS A 197 5.99 -11.44 14.18
N THR A 198 5.46 -10.25 14.44
CA THR A 198 5.95 -9.44 15.56
C THR A 198 4.74 -8.86 16.30
N PRO A 199 4.57 -9.13 17.60
CA PRO A 199 3.63 -8.37 18.41
C PRO A 199 3.94 -6.89 18.28
N ILE A 200 2.91 -6.05 18.20
CA ILE A 200 3.01 -4.59 18.31
C ILE A 200 3.50 -4.18 19.73
N ASP A 201 3.79 -5.14 20.61
CA ASP A 201 4.11 -4.93 22.02
C ASP A 201 5.56 -4.52 22.31
N SER A 202 6.48 -4.46 21.33
CA SER A 202 7.79 -3.84 21.55
C SER A 202 7.74 -2.32 21.29
N PHE A 203 6.86 -1.63 22.01
CA PHE A 203 7.00 -0.21 22.25
C PHE A 203 8.22 0.01 23.15
N CYS A 204 9.40 0.20 22.57
CA CYS A 204 10.42 0.99 23.26
C CYS A 204 9.96 2.45 23.20
N VAL A 205 9.20 2.87 24.22
CA VAL A 205 9.15 4.28 24.59
C VAL A 205 10.55 4.59 25.09
N ASP A 206 11.41 5.15 24.24
CA ASP A 206 12.65 5.76 24.68
C ASP A 206 12.25 6.84 25.70
N HIS A 207 12.34 6.51 26.98
CA HIS A 207 12.24 7.48 28.05
C HIS A 207 13.47 8.35 27.91
N ALA A 208 13.26 9.60 27.48
CA ALA A 208 14.28 10.62 27.62
C ALA A 208 14.81 10.59 29.07
N PRO A 209 16.14 10.62 29.28
CA PRO A 209 16.70 10.51 30.62
C PRO A 209 16.16 11.65 31.51
N PRO A 210 15.88 11.38 32.79
CA PRO A 210 15.41 12.41 33.71
C PRO A 210 16.50 13.46 33.88
N THR A 211 16.24 14.69 33.44
CA THR A 211 17.02 15.85 33.84
C THR A 211 16.68 16.14 35.31
N SER A 212 17.52 15.66 36.21
CA SER A 212 17.50 16.03 37.62
C SER A 212 18.36 17.27 37.87
N THR A 213 18.00 17.96 38.96
CA THR A 213 18.62 19.11 39.64
C THR A 213 18.30 20.46 39.02
N ASP A 214 17.26 21.15 39.50
CA ASP A 214 17.16 21.90 40.77
C ASP A 214 17.81 23.28 40.69
N GLY A 215 17.11 24.29 41.20
CA GLY A 215 17.73 25.52 41.67
C GLY A 215 17.15 26.82 41.12
N ASP A 216 16.08 27.25 41.76
CA ASP A 216 15.93 28.62 42.26
C ASP A 216 15.66 29.79 41.30
N SER A 217 14.37 30.16 41.34
CA SER A 217 13.90 31.44 41.91
C SER A 217 13.87 32.70 41.03
N ASN A 218 12.70 33.35 41.17
CA ASN A 218 12.46 34.79 41.16
C ASN A 218 12.39 35.52 39.81
N VAL A 219 11.19 35.92 39.40
CA VAL A 219 10.57 37.24 39.67
C VAL A 219 11.04 38.28 38.64
N TYR A 220 10.32 38.36 37.52
CA TYR A 220 9.47 39.48 37.06
C TYR A 220 9.01 39.20 35.62
#